data_AF-A0A3R8VKW3-F1
#
_entry.id   AF-A0A3R8VKW3-F1
#
_cell.length_a   1.000
_cell.length_b   1.000
_cell.length_c   1.000
_cell.angle_alpha   90.00
_cell.angle_beta   90.00
_cell.angle_gamma   90.00
#
_symmetry.space_group_name_H-M   'P 1'
#
loop_
_entity.id
_entity.type
_entity.pdbx_description
1 polymer ?
#
loop_
_entity_poly.entity_id
_entity_poly.type
_entity_poly.pdbx_seq_one_letter_code
_entity_poly.pdbx_strand_id
1 'polypeptide(L)'
;MLNSSYQSCIQACSNCALVCETCAASCLREDDVKMMARCIELDRDCADMCAIAAVLMTRDSAYARAFCKLCAQVCRDCAEECGKHKHDHCQACAAACRKCAEECEKMSA
;
A
#
# COMPACT_ATOMS: atom_id res chain seq x y z
N MET A 1 -9.03 19.64 14.15
CA MET A 1 -7.59 19.31 14.20
C MET A 1 -7.48 17.81 14.07
N LEU A 2 -6.64 17.31 13.17
CA LEU A 2 -6.41 15.87 13.00
C LEU A 2 -5.81 15.30 14.29
N ASN A 3 -6.44 14.25 14.81
CA ASN A 3 -6.00 13.52 15.99
C ASN A 3 -4.60 12.92 15.71
N SER A 4 -3.62 13.18 16.58
CA SER A 4 -2.20 12.96 16.26
C SER A 4 -1.78 11.48 16.18
N SER A 5 -2.63 10.55 16.62
CA SER A 5 -2.28 9.11 16.69
C SER A 5 -2.16 8.43 15.33
N TYR A 6 -2.89 8.90 14.32
CA TYR A 6 -2.93 8.26 13.01
C TYR A 6 -2.10 8.96 11.94
N GLN A 7 -1.51 10.12 12.23
CA GLN A 7 -0.97 11.00 11.19
C GLN A 7 0.13 10.34 10.34
N SER A 8 1.05 9.60 10.98
CA SER A 8 2.11 8.88 10.25
C SER A 8 1.55 7.77 9.37
N CYS A 9 0.58 7.01 9.88
CA CYS A 9 -0.07 5.93 9.16
C CYS A 9 -0.92 6.45 7.99
N ILE A 10 -1.67 7.53 8.18
CA ILE A 10 -2.43 8.20 7.10
C ILE A 10 -1.48 8.64 5.98
N GLN A 11 -0.34 9.25 6.32
CA GLN A 11 0.63 9.69 5.32
C GLN A 11 1.26 8.51 4.58
N ALA A 12 1.58 7.43 5.30
CA ALA A 12 2.14 6.22 4.71
C ALA A 12 1.15 5.54 3.77
N CYS A 13 -0.10 5.35 4.20
CA CYS A 13 -1.19 4.81 3.38
C CYS A 13 -1.44 5.67 2.14
N SER A 14 -1.56 6.98 2.29
CA SER A 14 -1.84 7.88 1.16
C SER A 14 -0.71 7.85 0.12
N ASN A 15 0.54 7.83 0.57
CA ASN A 15 1.69 7.68 -0.32
C ASN A 15 1.71 6.29 -0.99
N CYS A 16 1.47 5.24 -0.22
CA CYS A 16 1.46 3.86 -0.71
C CYS A 16 0.42 3.68 -1.82
N ALA A 17 -0.78 4.23 -1.64
CA ALA A 17 -1.83 4.17 -2.65
C ALA A 17 -1.40 4.78 -3.99
N LEU A 18 -0.81 5.98 -3.96
CA LEU A 18 -0.33 6.65 -5.18
C LEU A 18 0.82 5.91 -5.85
N VAL A 19 1.75 5.36 -5.06
CA VAL A 19 2.89 4.61 -5.59
C VAL A 19 2.43 3.28 -6.21
N CYS A 20 1.50 2.57 -5.58
CA CYS A 20 0.95 1.32 -6.13
C CYS A 20 0.21 1.57 -7.45
N GLU A 21 -0.63 2.61 -7.54
CA GLU A 21 -1.28 3.00 -8.81
C GLU A 21 -0.24 3.33 -9.90
N THR A 22 0.81 4.05 -9.53
CA THR A 22 1.91 4.39 -10.45
C THR A 22 2.66 3.14 -10.91
N CYS A 23 2.87 2.19 -10.00
CA CYS A 23 3.54 0.92 -10.28
C CYS A 23 2.69 0.06 -11.23
N ALA A 24 1.40 -0.13 -10.94
CA ALA A 24 0.47 -0.85 -11.82
C ALA A 24 0.43 -0.25 -13.23
N ALA A 25 0.35 1.07 -13.35
CA ALA A 25 0.36 1.76 -14.63
C ALA A 25 1.69 1.60 -15.39
N SER A 26 2.81 1.47 -14.67
CA SER A 26 4.14 1.27 -15.25
C SER A 26 4.37 -0.18 -15.67
N CYS A 27 3.98 -1.15 -14.83
CA CYS A 27 3.94 -2.57 -15.15
C CYS A 27 3.18 -2.88 -16.44
N LEU A 28 2.08 -2.16 -16.72
CA LEU A 28 1.31 -2.29 -17.96
C LEU A 28 2.06 -1.83 -19.23
N ARG A 29 3.16 -1.09 -19.07
CA ARG A 29 4.00 -0.58 -20.17
C ARG A 29 5.31 -1.36 -20.33
N GLU A 30 5.57 -2.35 -19.48
CA GLU A 30 6.76 -3.21 -19.60
C GLU A 30 6.62 -4.20 -20.77
N ASP A 31 7.75 -4.58 -21.36
CA ASP A 31 7.79 -5.42 -22.57
C ASP A 31 7.14 -6.80 -22.36
N ASP A 32 7.31 -7.38 -21.17
CA ASP A 32 6.63 -8.62 -20.78
C ASP A 32 5.60 -8.33 -19.67
N VAL A 33 4.44 -7.82 -20.10
CA VAL A 33 3.31 -7.56 -19.18
C VAL A 33 2.77 -8.84 -18.52
N LYS A 34 2.99 -10.03 -19.11
CA LYS A 34 2.47 -11.28 -18.54
C LYS A 34 3.20 -11.66 -17.25
N MET A 35 4.53 -11.46 -17.20
CA MET A 35 5.27 -11.63 -15.95
C MET A 35 4.91 -10.58 -14.88
N MET A 36 4.32 -9.45 -15.28
CA MET A 36 3.86 -8.40 -14.37
C MET A 36 2.42 -8.59 -13.86
N ALA A 37 1.67 -9.58 -14.36
CA ALA A 37 0.24 -9.72 -14.08
C ALA A 37 -0.07 -9.77 -12.58
N ARG A 38 0.70 -10.57 -11.81
CA ARG A 38 0.51 -10.67 -10.36
C ARG A 38 0.88 -9.39 -9.62
N CYS A 39 1.91 -8.68 -10.08
CA CYS A 39 2.30 -7.38 -9.54
C CYS A 39 1.17 -6.37 -9.72
N ILE A 40 0.58 -6.29 -10.92
CA ILE A 40 -0.53 -5.38 -11.23
C ILE A 40 -1.77 -5.66 -10.37
N GLU A 41 -2.11 -6.93 -10.17
CA GLU A 41 -3.22 -7.32 -9.29
C GLU A 41 -3.01 -6.80 -7.86
N LEU A 42 -1.84 -7.11 -7.28
CA LEU A 42 -1.51 -6.73 -5.92
C LEU A 42 -1.34 -5.22 -5.74
N ASP A 43 -0.76 -4.53 -6.73
CA ASP A 43 -0.64 -3.07 -6.72
C ASP A 43 -2.04 -2.41 -6.62
N ARG A 44 -3.02 -2.88 -7.40
CA ARG A 44 -4.39 -2.33 -7.37
C ARG A 44 -5.11 -2.62 -6.05
N ASP A 45 -5.04 -3.87 -5.58
CA ASP A 45 -5.60 -4.24 -4.28
C ASP A 45 -4.99 -3.40 -3.15
N CYS A 46 -3.66 -3.25 -3.16
CA CYS A 46 -2.93 -2.45 -2.18
C CYS A 46 -3.32 -0.98 -2.25
N ALA A 47 -3.49 -0.42 -3.45
CA ALA A 47 -3.87 0.97 -3.64
C ALA A 47 -5.24 1.29 -3.02
N ASP A 48 -6.26 0.50 -3.37
CA ASP A 48 -7.62 0.67 -2.86
C ASP A 48 -7.67 0.52 -1.34
N MET A 49 -6.98 -0.49 -0.81
CA MET A 49 -6.93 -0.74 0.63
C MET A 49 -6.23 0.40 1.39
N CYS A 50 -5.09 0.87 0.89
CA CYS A 50 -4.39 2.00 1.50
C CYS A 50 -5.25 3.26 1.49
N ALA A 51 -5.96 3.55 0.40
CA ALA A 51 -6.86 4.69 0.30
C ALA A 51 -8.01 4.60 1.32
N ILE A 52 -8.64 3.43 1.46
CA ILE A 52 -9.70 3.21 2.45
C ILE A 52 -9.16 3.35 3.87
N ALA A 53 -8.00 2.76 4.18
CA ALA A 53 -7.38 2.86 5.51
C ALA A 53 -7.14 4.33 5.91
N ALA A 54 -6.59 5.14 5.00
CA ALA A 54 -6.36 6.57 5.22
C ALA A 54 -7.65 7.33 5.55
N VAL A 55 -8.75 7.08 4.81
CA VAL A 55 -10.04 7.75 5.05
C VAL A 55 -10.69 7.28 6.35
N LEU A 56 -10.61 5.98 6.69
CA LEU A 56 -11.13 5.45 7.95
C LEU A 56 -10.42 6.08 9.15
N MET A 57 -9.10 6.19 9.10
CA MET A 57 -8.30 6.84 10.14
C MET A 57 -8.59 8.34 10.23
N THR A 58 -8.74 9.03 9.10
CA THR A 58 -9.02 10.48 9.05
C THR A 58 -10.30 10.85 9.81
N ARG A 59 -11.32 10.00 9.75
CA ARG A 59 -12.61 10.20 10.45
C ARG A 59 -12.73 9.48 11.78
N ASP A 60 -11.61 9.00 12.34
CA ASP A 60 -11.55 8.24 13.60
C ASP A 60 -12.59 7.10 13.67
N SER A 61 -12.68 6.33 12.58
CA SER A 61 -13.64 5.24 12.45
C SER A 61 -13.36 4.13 13.46
N ALA A 62 -14.41 3.57 14.08
CA ALA A 62 -14.30 2.36 14.91
C ALA A 62 -13.70 1.14 14.18
N TYR A 63 -13.75 1.14 12.84
CA TYR A 63 -13.18 0.09 11.99
C TYR A 63 -11.71 0.30 11.62
N ALA A 64 -11.11 1.45 11.95
CA ALA A 64 -9.78 1.82 11.48
C ALA A 64 -8.71 0.80 11.87
N ARG A 65 -8.67 0.36 13.13
CA ARG A 65 -7.67 -0.59 13.63
C ARG A 65 -7.77 -1.97 12.97
N ALA A 66 -8.98 -2.51 12.89
CA ALA A 66 -9.24 -3.80 12.25
C ALA A 66 -8.89 -3.76 10.75
N PHE A 67 -9.20 -2.64 10.09
CA PHE A 67 -8.88 -2.45 8.68
C PHE A 67 -7.36 -2.27 8.45
N CYS A 68 -6.66 -1.55 9.33
CA CYS A 68 -5.19 -1.42 9.26
C CYS A 68 -4.49 -2.77 9.33
N LYS A 69 -4.99 -3.71 10.15
CA LYS A 69 -4.44 -5.08 10.20
C LYS A 69 -4.49 -5.77 8.83
N LEU A 70 -5.62 -5.67 8.13
CA LEU A 70 -5.78 -6.25 6.80
C LEU A 70 -4.93 -5.49 5.75
N CYS A 71 -4.93 -4.16 5.81
CA CYS A 71 -4.11 -3.31 4.95
C CYS A 71 -2.62 -3.65 5.08
N ALA A 72 -2.12 -3.90 6.29
CA ALA A 72 -0.74 -4.31 6.51
C ALA A 72 -0.42 -5.63 5.80
N GLN A 73 -1.30 -6.63 5.88
CA GLN A 73 -1.10 -7.90 5.18
C GLN A 73 -0.97 -7.70 3.67
N VAL A 74 -1.90 -6.95 3.06
CA VAL A 74 -1.87 -6.70 1.60
C VAL A 74 -0.66 -5.87 1.20
N CYS A 75 -0.23 -4.91 2.03
CA CYS A 75 1.02 -4.20 1.82
C CYS A 75 2.24 -5.14 1.86
N ARG A 76 2.28 -6.14 2.75
CA ARG A 76 3.37 -7.14 2.79
C ARG A 76 3.39 -7.97 1.51
N ASP A 77 2.22 -8.47 1.08
CA ASP A 77 2.09 -9.30 -0.12
C ASP A 77 2.50 -8.54 -1.38
N CYS A 78 2.03 -7.29 -1.53
CA CYS A 78 2.43 -6.40 -2.62
C CYS A 78 3.94 -6.09 -2.56
N ALA A 79 4.50 -5.80 -1.39
CA ALA A 79 5.92 -5.54 -1.25
C ALA A 79 6.82 -6.73 -1.62
N GLU A 80 6.38 -7.95 -1.30
CA GLU A 80 7.08 -9.17 -1.67
C GLU A 80 7.06 -9.37 -3.18
N GLU A 81 5.90 -9.22 -3.82
CA GLU A 81 5.76 -9.37 -5.26
C GLU A 81 6.54 -8.30 -6.03
N CYS A 82 6.34 -7.01 -5.71
CA CYS A 82 7.09 -5.92 -6.30
C CYS A 82 8.60 -6.09 -6.12
N GLY A 83 9.03 -6.63 -4.98
CA GLY A 83 10.44 -6.90 -4.67
C GLY A 83 11.13 -7.91 -5.59
N LYS A 84 10.36 -8.77 -6.29
CA LYS A 84 10.91 -9.76 -7.25
C LYS A 84 11.36 -9.10 -8.56
N HIS A 85 10.84 -7.92 -8.87
CA HIS A 85 11.01 -7.24 -10.15
C HIS A 85 12.11 -6.18 -10.06
N LYS A 86 13.08 -6.19 -10.99
CA LYS A 86 14.24 -5.27 -10.94
C LYS A 86 13.96 -3.84 -11.43
N HIS A 87 12.72 -3.54 -11.82
CA HIS A 87 12.34 -2.22 -12.30
C HIS A 87 12.33 -1.20 -11.14
N ASP A 88 12.80 0.02 -11.41
CA ASP A 88 12.86 1.08 -10.40
C ASP A 88 11.50 1.38 -9.78
N HIS A 89 10.42 1.37 -10.59
CA HIS A 89 9.06 1.60 -10.08
C HIS A 89 8.60 0.48 -9.12
N CYS A 90 8.93 -0.79 -9.40
CA CYS A 90 8.63 -1.90 -8.51
C CYS A 90 9.41 -1.82 -7.20
N GLN A 91 10.70 -1.46 -7.25
CA GLN A 91 11.51 -1.31 -6.04
C GLN A 91 11.03 -0.15 -5.16
N ALA A 92 10.62 0.96 -5.76
CA ALA A 92 10.00 2.08 -5.06
C ALA A 92 8.65 1.67 -4.43
N CYS A 93 7.82 0.91 -5.17
CA CYS A 93 6.57 0.34 -4.66
C CYS A 93 6.81 -0.57 -3.45
N ALA A 94 7.74 -1.52 -3.57
CA ALA A 94 8.08 -2.42 -2.49
C ALA A 94 8.53 -1.70 -1.21
N ALA A 95 9.32 -0.62 -1.34
CA ALA A 95 9.74 0.19 -0.20
C ALA A 95 8.56 0.94 0.44
N ALA A 96 7.69 1.54 -0.36
CA ALA A 96 6.49 2.24 0.11
C ALA A 96 5.53 1.29 0.84
N CYS A 97 5.28 0.11 0.27
CA CYS A 97 4.44 -0.94 0.84
C CYS A 97 4.98 -1.46 2.18
N ARG A 98 6.30 -1.72 2.30
CA ARG A 98 6.91 -2.13 3.60
C ARG A 98 6.69 -1.08 4.69
N LYS A 99 6.93 0.20 4.36
CA LYS A 99 6.70 1.31 5.29
C LYS A 99 5.23 1.43 5.69
N CYS A 100 4.31 1.28 4.74
CA CYS A 100 2.88 1.31 5.01
C CYS A 100 2.45 0.17 5.94
N ALA A 101 2.94 -1.05 5.68
CA ALA A 101 2.66 -2.21 6.53
C ALA A 101 3.09 -1.98 7.98
N GLU A 102 4.31 -1.47 8.20
CA GLU A 102 4.83 -1.17 9.53
C GLU A 102 3.99 -0.12 10.28
N GLU A 103 3.53 0.92 9.60
CA GLU A 103 2.66 1.93 10.21
C GLU A 103 1.25 1.37 10.52
N CYS A 104 0.69 0.58 9.61
CA CYS A 104 -0.60 -0.08 9.81
C CYS A 104 -0.57 -1.09 10.96
N GLU A 105 0.52 -1.84 11.11
CA GLU A 105 0.73 -2.79 12.22
C GLU A 105 0.69 -2.07 13.57
N LYS A 106 1.33 -0.89 13.69
CA LYS A 106 1.29 -0.06 14.91
C LYS A 106 -0.12 0.36 15.31
N MET A 107 -1.03 0.52 14.34
CA MET A 107 -2.42 0.92 14.62
C MET A 107 -3.30 -0.26 15.03
N SER A 108 -2.93 -1.47 14.60
CA SER A 108 -3.67 -2.70 14.89
C SER A 108 -3.33 -3.34 16.24
N ALA A 109 -2.28 -2.85 16.91
CA ALA A 109 -1.83 -3.29 18.22
C ALA A 109 -2.67 -2.72 19.37
#